data_AF-A0A1I3W102-F1
#
_entry.id   AF-A0A1I3W102-F1
#
_cell.length_a   1.000
_cell.length_b   1.000
_cell.length_c   1.000
_cell.angle_alpha   90.00
_cell.angle_beta   90.00
_cell.angle_gamma   90.00
#
_symmetry.space_group_name_H-M   'P 1'
#
loop_
_entity.id
_entity.type
_entity.pdbx_description
1 polymer ?
#
loop_
_entity_poly.entity_id
_entity_poly.type
_entity_poly.pdbx_seq_one_letter_code
_entity_poly.pdbx_strand_id
1 'polypeptide(L)'
;MGDLMTGARYLGRGQKWILRNGRWFGFGLLPALITLVLYTAALVALGFWADDLAAWATPFADDWSSPWAGLLRGTFTVLLFAGGLLMTVLTFTAVTLLVGDPFYESLSEKVEEAEGGCPEGPEVSLLRGLWISLCDSLYVLAWALPFGVVLFLLGFVPVVGQTVVPVTGLLVAGFFLTLELASVAMQRRDIPVRERLRMLRGRKALAVGFGAPLALCFLVPLAAVLLMPGAVAGAALLVRDLTDAPADGQPAAGEPRGPHGSQGMWAKPDHRSGPTGPTGPA
;
A
#
# COMPACT_ATOMS: atom_id res chain seq x y z
N MET A 1 -15.96 -3.74 -16.58
CA MET A 1 -15.43 -5.05 -16.12
C MET A 1 -13.95 -5.22 -16.39
N GLY A 2 -13.39 -4.67 -17.48
CA GLY A 2 -11.95 -4.71 -17.76
C GLY A 2 -11.08 -4.26 -16.57
N ASP A 3 -11.40 -3.12 -15.96
CA ASP A 3 -10.59 -2.54 -14.87
C ASP A 3 -10.48 -3.44 -13.62
N LEU A 4 -11.56 -4.14 -13.23
CA LEU A 4 -11.51 -5.08 -12.10
C LEU A 4 -10.50 -6.21 -12.38
N MET A 5 -10.55 -6.77 -13.58
CA MET A 5 -9.64 -7.84 -13.98
C MET A 5 -8.22 -7.31 -14.16
N THR A 6 -8.05 -6.09 -14.67
CA THR A 6 -6.76 -5.41 -14.74
C THR A 6 -6.15 -5.22 -13.35
N GLY A 7 -6.94 -4.79 -12.36
CA GLY A 7 -6.49 -4.66 -10.97
C GLY A 7 -6.00 -5.99 -10.39
N ALA A 8 -6.78 -7.06 -10.56
CA ALA A 8 -6.39 -8.40 -10.13
C ALA A 8 -5.11 -8.90 -10.84
N ARG A 9 -4.91 -8.52 -12.11
CA ARG A 9 -3.68 -8.83 -12.86
C ARG A 9 -2.46 -8.12 -12.30
N TYR A 10 -2.59 -6.89 -11.77
CA TYR A 10 -1.48 -6.22 -11.08
C TYR A 10 -1.06 -6.94 -9.81
N LEU A 11 -2.02 -7.42 -9.02
CA LEU A 11 -1.73 -8.25 -7.85
C LEU A 11 -0.97 -9.51 -8.28
N GLY A 12 -1.48 -10.24 -9.29
CA GLY A 12 -0.80 -11.44 -9.82
C GLY A 12 0.58 -11.15 -10.41
N ARG A 13 0.78 -10.01 -11.08
CA ARG A 13 2.09 -9.57 -11.58
C ARG A 13 3.07 -9.29 -10.44
N GLY A 14 2.63 -8.59 -9.39
CA GLY A 14 3.45 -8.34 -8.21
C GLY A 14 3.89 -9.63 -7.51
N GLN A 15 2.96 -10.57 -7.31
CA GLN A 15 3.29 -11.89 -6.77
C GLN A 15 4.24 -12.68 -7.69
N LYS A 16 4.05 -12.61 -9.01
CA LYS A 16 4.96 -13.26 -9.96
C LYS A 16 6.36 -12.63 -9.96
N TRP A 17 6.44 -11.31 -9.82
CA TRP A 17 7.71 -10.59 -9.73
C TRP A 17 8.48 -11.03 -8.48
N ILE A 18 7.83 -11.04 -7.31
CA ILE A 18 8.51 -11.40 -6.06
C ILE A 18 8.97 -12.87 -6.05
N LEU A 19 8.19 -13.78 -6.63
CA LEU A 19 8.56 -15.19 -6.75
C LEU A 19 9.74 -15.42 -7.70
N ARG A 20 9.88 -14.59 -8.75
CA ARG A 20 11.06 -14.60 -9.63
C ARG A 20 12.28 -13.97 -8.97
N ASN A 21 12.06 -13.04 -8.06
CA ASN A 21 13.08 -12.27 -7.37
C ASN A 21 13.19 -12.71 -5.89
N GLY A 22 13.46 -13.99 -5.65
CA GLY A 22 13.42 -14.60 -4.30
C GLY A 22 14.28 -13.92 -3.23
N ARG A 23 15.35 -13.22 -3.61
CA ARG A 23 16.12 -12.37 -2.67
C ARG A 23 15.29 -11.23 -2.08
N TRP A 24 14.44 -10.61 -2.90
CA TRP A 24 13.55 -9.52 -2.51
C TRP A 24 12.32 -10.03 -1.76
N PHE A 25 11.88 -11.26 -2.03
CA PHE A 25 10.90 -11.95 -1.18
C PHE A 25 11.39 -12.06 0.26
N GLY A 26 12.60 -12.58 0.46
CA GLY A 26 13.22 -12.67 1.79
C GLY A 26 13.43 -11.30 2.44
N PHE A 27 13.85 -10.30 1.66
CA PHE A 27 14.03 -8.93 2.15
C PHE A 27 12.72 -8.30 2.65
N GLY A 28 11.60 -8.48 1.93
CA GLY A 28 10.28 -8.01 2.38
C GLY A 28 9.73 -8.77 3.59
N LEU A 29 10.22 -9.98 3.86
CA LEU A 29 9.86 -10.79 5.03
C LEU A 29 10.71 -10.46 6.27
N LEU A 30 11.85 -9.80 6.07
CA LEU A 30 12.84 -9.52 7.11
C LEU A 30 12.27 -8.71 8.29
N PRO A 31 11.42 -7.68 8.11
CA PRO A 31 10.84 -6.94 9.23
C PRO A 31 10.04 -7.82 10.18
N ALA A 32 9.19 -8.68 9.63
CA ALA A 32 8.38 -9.62 10.40
C ALA A 32 9.27 -10.65 11.12
N LEU A 33 10.33 -11.12 10.46
CA LEU A 33 11.28 -12.06 11.06
C LEU A 33 12.09 -11.42 12.19
N ILE A 34 12.63 -10.22 11.98
CA ILE A 34 13.39 -9.47 12.99
C ILE A 34 12.53 -9.24 14.23
N THR A 35 11.31 -8.72 14.03
CA THR A 35 10.40 -8.47 15.16
C THR A 35 9.98 -9.75 15.86
N LEU A 36 9.68 -10.82 15.12
CA LEU A 36 9.39 -12.12 15.71
C LEU A 36 10.54 -12.63 16.58
N VAL A 37 11.77 -12.57 16.07
CA VAL A 37 12.97 -12.99 16.81
C VAL A 37 13.18 -12.15 18.07
N LEU A 38 13.04 -10.82 17.98
CA LEU A 38 13.19 -9.92 19.11
C LEU A 38 12.18 -10.22 20.22
N TYR A 39 10.89 -10.33 19.89
CA TYR A 39 9.87 -10.64 20.88
C TYR A 39 9.97 -12.07 21.43
N THR A 40 10.37 -13.03 20.60
CA THR A 40 10.63 -14.40 21.06
C THR A 40 11.79 -14.41 22.05
N ALA A 41 12.89 -13.72 21.74
CA ALA A 41 14.03 -13.59 22.63
C ALA A 41 13.64 -12.91 23.96
N ALA A 42 12.81 -11.85 23.91
CA ALA A 42 12.32 -11.17 25.10
C ALA A 42 11.44 -12.07 25.98
N LEU A 43 10.54 -12.87 25.39
CA LEU A 43 9.70 -13.81 26.13
C LEU A 43 10.50 -14.99 26.70
N VAL A 44 11.49 -15.48 25.96
CA VAL A 44 12.41 -16.53 26.44
C VAL A 44 13.27 -16.03 27.60
N ALA A 45 13.82 -14.81 27.46
CA ALA A 45 14.51 -14.11 28.54
C ALA A 45 13.63 -13.95 29.77
N LEU A 46 12.40 -13.47 29.60
CA LEU A 46 11.42 -13.38 30.67
C LEU A 46 11.20 -14.76 31.32
N GLY A 47 11.13 -15.83 30.54
CA GLY A 47 11.00 -17.19 31.06
C GLY A 47 12.15 -17.66 31.93
N PHE A 48 13.39 -17.35 31.56
CA PHE A 48 14.55 -17.69 32.37
C PHE A 48 14.66 -16.87 33.65
N TRP A 49 14.21 -15.62 33.64
CA TRP A 49 14.34 -14.70 34.77
C TRP A 49 13.06 -14.46 35.56
N ALA A 50 11.92 -15.07 35.20
CA ALA A 50 10.64 -14.76 35.82
C ALA A 50 10.61 -15.11 37.31
N ASP A 51 11.20 -16.23 37.70
CA ASP A 51 11.24 -16.66 39.09
C ASP A 51 12.15 -15.76 39.94
N ASP A 52 13.28 -15.34 39.40
CA ASP A 52 14.17 -14.36 40.05
C ASP A 52 13.48 -12.99 40.18
N LEU A 53 12.76 -12.56 39.14
CA LEU A 53 11.99 -11.32 39.15
C LEU A 53 10.86 -11.40 40.18
N ALA A 54 10.19 -12.54 40.29
CA ALA A 54 9.13 -12.79 41.26
C ALA A 54 9.68 -12.77 42.69
N ALA A 55 10.83 -13.40 42.93
CA ALA A 55 11.51 -13.36 44.23
C ALA A 55 11.94 -11.93 44.60
N TRP A 56 12.58 -11.22 43.66
CA TRP A 56 13.01 -9.83 43.85
C TRP A 56 11.85 -8.87 44.11
N ALA A 57 10.70 -9.08 43.46
CA ALA A 57 9.50 -8.27 43.65
C ALA A 57 8.71 -8.62 44.93
N THR A 58 8.96 -9.79 45.53
CA THR A 58 8.23 -10.29 46.71
C THR A 58 9.13 -10.62 47.92
N PRO A 59 10.03 -9.70 48.35
CA PRO A 59 10.91 -9.96 49.49
C PRO A 59 10.13 -10.08 50.80
N PHE A 60 8.99 -9.40 50.90
CA PHE A 60 8.09 -9.49 52.06
C PHE A 60 7.46 -10.89 52.24
N ALA A 61 7.53 -11.75 51.23
CA ALA A 61 6.99 -13.10 51.27
C ALA A 61 8.04 -14.18 51.61
N ASP A 62 9.30 -13.79 51.84
CA ASP A 62 10.39 -14.72 52.15
C ASP A 62 10.15 -15.52 53.44
N ASP A 63 9.57 -14.88 54.46
CA ASP A 63 9.30 -15.50 55.77
C ASP A 63 7.98 -16.29 55.83
N TRP A 64 7.25 -16.40 54.72
CA TRP A 64 5.94 -17.06 54.70
C TRP A 64 6.10 -18.58 54.74
N SER A 65 5.19 -19.26 55.44
CA SER A 65 5.17 -20.72 55.49
C SER A 65 4.79 -21.34 54.14
N SER A 66 5.37 -22.51 53.85
CA SER A 66 4.95 -23.33 52.72
C SER A 66 3.49 -23.78 52.90
N PRO A 67 2.62 -23.71 51.87
CA PRO A 67 2.91 -23.43 50.45
C PRO A 67 2.65 -21.98 49.99
N TRP A 68 2.32 -21.05 50.90
CA TRP A 68 1.77 -19.74 50.56
C TRP A 68 2.74 -18.85 49.78
N ALA A 69 4.03 -18.86 50.14
CA ALA A 69 5.08 -18.15 49.40
C ALA A 69 5.19 -18.63 47.94
N GLY A 70 5.18 -19.95 47.74
CA GLY A 70 5.27 -20.58 46.42
C GLY A 70 4.05 -20.31 45.55
N LEU A 71 2.85 -20.35 46.13
CA LEU A 71 1.60 -20.00 45.43
C LEU A 71 1.60 -18.54 44.97
N LEU A 72 2.02 -17.61 45.82
CA LEU A 72 2.13 -16.19 45.47
C LEU A 72 3.13 -16.00 44.32
N ARG A 73 4.35 -16.53 44.45
CA ARG A 73 5.40 -16.39 43.43
C ARG A 73 5.04 -17.04 42.12
N GLY A 74 4.49 -18.26 42.14
CA GLY A 74 4.00 -18.94 40.95
C GLY A 74 2.90 -18.15 40.25
N THR A 75 1.95 -17.60 41.00
CA THR A 75 0.89 -16.74 40.44
C THR A 75 1.48 -15.48 39.82
N PHE A 76 2.45 -14.84 40.49
CA PHE A 76 3.13 -13.66 39.98
C PHE A 76 3.90 -13.96 38.68
N THR A 77 4.65 -15.07 38.63
CA THR A 77 5.34 -15.55 37.42
C THR A 77 4.36 -15.75 36.26
N VAL A 78 3.20 -16.37 36.50
CA VAL A 78 2.14 -16.54 35.49
C VAL A 78 1.60 -15.19 35.01
N LEU A 79 1.36 -14.25 35.91
CA LEU A 79 0.89 -12.90 35.57
C LEU A 79 1.94 -12.10 34.79
N LEU A 80 3.22 -12.22 35.14
CA LEU A 80 4.32 -11.61 34.38
C LEU A 80 4.35 -12.15 32.96
N PHE A 81 4.24 -13.47 32.79
CA PHE A 81 4.18 -14.09 31.47
C PHE A 81 2.95 -13.66 30.67
N ALA A 82 1.77 -13.68 31.30
CA ALA A 82 0.53 -13.26 30.65
C ALA A 82 0.59 -11.77 30.25
N GLY A 83 1.10 -10.91 31.12
CA GLY A 83 1.31 -9.49 30.86
C GLY A 83 2.34 -9.24 29.77
N GLY A 84 3.46 -9.95 29.80
CA GLY A 84 4.51 -9.89 28.77
C GLY A 84 4.02 -10.37 27.40
N LEU A 85 3.22 -11.44 27.37
CA LEU A 85 2.58 -11.94 26.16
C LEU A 85 1.55 -10.95 25.63
N LEU A 86 0.71 -10.37 26.50
CA LEU A 86 -0.26 -9.36 26.11
C LEU A 86 0.44 -8.12 25.54
N MET A 87 1.47 -7.61 26.21
CA MET A 87 2.29 -6.49 25.71
C MET A 87 2.93 -6.82 24.36
N THR A 88 3.45 -8.04 24.20
CA THR A 88 3.99 -8.52 22.93
C THR A 88 2.94 -8.44 21.84
N VAL A 89 1.76 -9.04 22.05
CA VAL A 89 0.68 -9.03 21.05
C VAL A 89 0.25 -7.60 20.69
N LEU A 90 0.12 -6.71 21.68
CA LEU A 90 -0.32 -5.33 21.47
C LEU A 90 0.73 -4.49 20.73
N THR A 91 2.01 -4.70 20.98
CA THR A 91 3.10 -3.87 20.43
C THR A 91 3.74 -4.46 19.18
N PHE A 92 3.59 -5.77 18.95
CA PHE A 92 4.20 -6.48 17.83
C PHE A 92 3.92 -5.80 16.50
N THR A 93 2.65 -5.57 16.16
CA THR A 93 2.28 -4.96 14.87
C THR A 93 2.87 -3.57 14.71
N ALA A 94 2.83 -2.72 15.75
CA ALA A 94 3.38 -1.37 15.69
C ALA A 94 4.89 -1.39 15.45
N VAL A 95 5.62 -2.25 16.16
CA VAL A 95 7.08 -2.40 15.99
C VAL A 95 7.40 -3.03 14.64
N THR A 96 6.65 -4.03 14.16
CA THR A 96 6.86 -4.65 12.85
C THR A 96 6.67 -3.65 11.72
N LEU A 97 5.67 -2.77 11.81
CA LEU A 97 5.47 -1.70 10.84
C LEU A 97 6.62 -0.68 10.88
N LEU A 98 7.00 -0.21 12.07
CA LEU A 98 8.10 0.74 12.24
C LEU A 98 9.43 0.19 11.69
N VAL A 99 9.71 -1.09 11.92
CA VAL A 99 10.88 -1.77 11.36
C VAL A 99 10.72 -2.00 9.85
N GLY A 100 9.49 -2.18 9.37
CA GLY A 100 9.18 -2.57 8.00
C GLY A 100 9.25 -1.45 6.97
N ASP A 101 8.92 -0.22 7.35
CA ASP A 101 8.93 0.96 6.47
C ASP A 101 10.16 1.05 5.55
N PRO A 102 11.41 1.02 6.05
CA PRO A 102 12.58 1.12 5.17
C PRO A 102 12.73 -0.08 4.22
N PHE A 103 12.30 -1.28 4.63
CA PHE A 103 12.38 -2.48 3.79
C PHE A 103 11.34 -2.44 2.67
N TYR A 104 10.13 -1.98 2.97
CA TYR A 104 9.06 -1.86 1.98
C TYR A 104 9.35 -0.74 0.99
N GLU A 105 9.97 0.35 1.43
CA GLU A 105 10.42 1.44 0.55
C GLU A 105 11.49 0.95 -0.44
N SER A 106 12.58 0.34 0.04
CA SER A 106 13.64 -0.20 -0.84
C SER A 106 13.14 -1.32 -1.76
N LEU A 107 12.17 -2.12 -1.31
CA LEU A 107 11.52 -3.13 -2.15
C LEU A 107 10.74 -2.48 -3.29
N SER A 108 9.94 -1.46 -3.01
CA SER A 108 9.18 -0.71 -4.01
C SER A 108 10.12 -0.05 -5.02
N GLU A 109 11.20 0.55 -4.54
CA GLU A 109 12.24 1.14 -5.38
C GLU A 109 12.81 0.13 -6.38
N LYS A 110 13.19 -1.06 -5.93
CA LYS A 110 13.76 -2.04 -6.84
C LYS A 110 12.78 -2.53 -7.90
N VAL A 111 11.50 -2.61 -7.55
CA VAL A 111 10.44 -2.94 -8.51
C VAL A 111 10.35 -1.86 -9.58
N GLU A 112 10.38 -0.59 -9.19
CA GLU A 112 10.36 0.54 -10.14
C GLU A 112 11.62 0.61 -11.00
N GLU A 113 12.81 0.40 -10.43
CA GLU A 113 14.07 0.33 -11.18
C GLU A 113 14.06 -0.81 -12.22
N ALA A 114 13.52 -1.98 -11.87
CA ALA A 114 13.44 -3.12 -12.77
C ALA A 114 12.56 -2.84 -14.02
N GLU A 115 11.61 -1.91 -13.90
CA GLU A 115 10.75 -1.45 -15.00
C GLU A 115 11.28 -0.15 -15.66
N GLY A 116 12.29 0.50 -15.08
CA GLY A 116 12.99 1.70 -15.59
C GLY A 116 12.26 3.03 -15.31
N GLY A 117 12.98 4.13 -15.09
CA GLY A 117 12.36 5.45 -14.82
C GLY A 117 11.95 5.68 -13.35
N CYS A 118 12.72 5.14 -12.42
CA CYS A 118 12.55 5.36 -10.98
C CYS A 118 12.80 6.85 -10.64
N PRO A 119 11.84 7.57 -10.02
CA PRO A 119 12.08 8.91 -9.50
C PRO A 119 13.18 8.90 -8.43
N GLU A 120 13.94 9.99 -8.32
CA GLU A 120 14.82 10.21 -7.17
C GLU A 120 13.96 10.31 -5.90
N GLY A 121 14.32 9.57 -4.85
CA GLY A 121 13.54 9.51 -3.62
C GLY A 121 13.47 10.88 -2.92
N PRO A 122 12.38 11.18 -2.19
CA PRO A 122 12.23 12.47 -1.53
C PRO A 122 13.30 12.67 -0.44
N GLU A 123 14.11 13.72 -0.55
CA GLU A 123 15.09 14.15 0.46
C GLU A 123 14.39 14.81 1.66
N VAL A 124 13.61 14.04 2.43
CA VAL A 124 12.97 14.52 3.66
C VAL A 124 13.61 13.90 4.89
N SER A 125 13.77 14.69 5.95
CA SER A 125 14.25 14.16 7.23
C SER A 125 13.26 13.13 7.79
N LEU A 126 13.76 12.06 8.41
CA LEU A 126 12.95 10.95 8.93
C LEU A 126 11.77 11.42 9.80
N LEU A 127 12.01 12.39 10.68
CA LEU A 127 10.97 12.99 11.54
C LEU A 127 9.86 13.69 10.74
N ARG A 128 10.24 14.41 9.67
CA ARG A 128 9.27 15.10 8.81
C ARG A 128 8.51 14.10 7.95
N GLY A 129 9.17 13.06 7.45
CA GLY A 129 8.55 11.95 6.74
C GLY A 129 7.51 11.23 7.60
N LEU A 130 7.87 10.88 8.85
CA LEU A 130 6.95 10.27 9.81
C LEU A 130 5.73 11.15 10.11
N TRP A 131 5.93 12.47 10.29
CA TRP A 131 4.83 13.40 10.53
C TRP A 131 3.88 13.53 9.33
N ILE A 132 4.44 13.60 8.12
CA ILE A 132 3.65 13.64 6.88
C ILE A 132 2.87 12.34 6.71
N SER A 133 3.53 11.19 6.89
CA SER A 133 2.90 9.87 6.82
C SER A 133 1.75 9.75 7.83
N LEU A 134 1.97 10.17 9.09
CA LEU A 134 0.93 10.16 10.10
C LEU A 134 -0.27 11.05 9.71
N CYS A 135 -0.02 12.27 9.23
CA CYS A 135 -1.07 13.16 8.76
C CYS A 135 -1.85 12.55 7.58
N ASP A 136 -1.14 11.93 6.63
CA ASP A 136 -1.72 11.27 5.46
C ASP A 136 -2.60 10.08 5.89
N SER A 137 -2.10 9.19 6.76
CA SER A 137 -2.86 8.06 7.28
C SER A 137 -4.08 8.51 8.09
N LEU A 138 -3.97 9.57 8.89
CA LEU A 138 -5.13 10.14 9.60
C LEU A 138 -6.17 10.71 8.63
N TYR A 139 -5.74 11.34 7.53
CA TYR A 139 -6.65 11.83 6.50
C TYR A 139 -7.40 10.67 5.81
N VAL A 140 -6.69 9.59 5.46
CA VAL A 140 -7.29 8.39 4.89
C VAL A 140 -8.26 7.74 5.89
N LEU A 141 -7.87 7.63 7.16
CA LEU A 141 -8.70 7.07 8.22
C LEU A 141 -9.98 7.89 8.42
N ALA A 142 -9.90 9.22 8.39
CA ALA A 142 -11.08 10.08 8.48
C ALA A 142 -12.06 9.85 7.31
N TRP A 143 -11.56 9.47 6.13
CA TRP A 143 -12.39 9.08 4.98
C TRP A 143 -12.91 7.64 5.06
N ALA A 144 -12.18 6.72 5.68
CA ALA A 144 -12.58 5.33 5.85
C ALA A 144 -13.61 5.15 6.98
N LEU A 145 -13.48 5.93 8.05
CA LEU A 145 -14.29 5.81 9.28
C LEU A 145 -15.80 5.87 9.02
N PRO A 146 -16.36 6.79 8.20
CA PRO A 146 -17.79 6.81 7.91
C PRO A 146 -18.30 5.51 7.28
N PHE A 147 -17.51 4.89 6.40
CA PHE A 147 -17.88 3.59 5.82
C PHE A 147 -17.91 2.50 6.89
N GLY A 148 -16.91 2.48 7.78
CA GLY A 148 -16.86 1.56 8.90
C GLY A 148 -18.08 1.69 9.81
N VAL A 149 -18.46 2.91 10.19
CA VAL A 149 -19.63 3.18 11.04
C VAL A 149 -20.93 2.73 10.35
N VAL A 150 -21.13 3.10 9.07
CA VAL A 150 -22.34 2.73 8.33
C VAL A 150 -22.44 1.21 8.17
N LEU A 151 -21.36 0.53 7.79
CA LEU A 151 -21.34 -0.92 7.63
C LEU A 151 -21.54 -1.64 8.96
N PHE A 152 -20.96 -1.13 10.04
CA PHE A 152 -21.18 -1.65 11.39
C PHE A 152 -22.66 -1.58 11.78
N LEU A 153 -23.30 -0.43 11.61
CA LEU A 153 -24.73 -0.27 11.89
C LEU A 153 -25.59 -1.16 10.99
N LEU A 154 -25.26 -1.26 9.71
CA LEU A 154 -25.97 -2.11 8.77
C LEU A 154 -25.80 -3.61 9.08
N GLY A 155 -24.70 -3.98 9.78
CA GLY A 155 -24.42 -5.32 10.26
C GLY A 155 -25.48 -5.86 11.23
N PHE A 156 -26.22 -4.98 11.92
CA PHE A 156 -27.31 -5.37 12.82
C PHE A 156 -28.64 -5.64 12.11
N VAL A 157 -28.77 -5.30 10.82
CA VAL A 157 -29.98 -5.57 10.05
C VAL A 157 -30.05 -7.07 9.73
N PRO A 158 -31.09 -7.80 10.18
CA PRO A 158 -31.24 -9.22 9.87
C PRO A 158 -31.21 -9.47 8.36
N VAL A 159 -30.63 -10.60 7.94
CA VAL A 159 -30.42 -10.99 6.53
C VAL A 159 -29.40 -10.11 5.79
N VAL A 160 -29.59 -8.79 5.74
CA VAL A 160 -28.69 -7.85 5.03
C VAL A 160 -27.31 -7.79 5.69
N GLY A 161 -27.27 -7.71 7.02
CA GLY A 161 -26.05 -7.60 7.82
C GLY A 161 -25.12 -8.81 7.72
N GLN A 162 -25.66 -10.00 7.43
CA GLN A 162 -24.85 -11.21 7.24
C GLN A 162 -24.52 -11.53 5.78
N THR A 163 -25.17 -10.85 4.81
CA THR A 163 -25.00 -11.15 3.38
C THR A 163 -24.32 -10.01 2.63
N VAL A 164 -24.90 -8.81 2.65
CA VAL A 164 -24.45 -7.65 1.88
C VAL A 164 -23.29 -6.94 2.57
N VAL A 165 -23.35 -6.83 3.90
CA VAL A 165 -22.34 -6.10 4.68
C VAL A 165 -20.95 -6.72 4.59
N PRO A 166 -20.75 -8.05 4.73
CA PRO A 166 -19.42 -8.65 4.60
C PRO A 166 -18.81 -8.43 3.22
N VAL A 167 -19.61 -8.60 2.15
CA VAL A 167 -19.16 -8.38 0.77
C VAL A 167 -18.80 -6.91 0.55
N THR A 168 -19.69 -5.99 0.93
CA THR A 168 -19.44 -4.55 0.78
C THR A 168 -18.25 -4.09 1.63
N GLY A 169 -18.13 -4.62 2.84
CA GLY A 169 -16.99 -4.38 3.73
C GLY A 169 -15.68 -4.87 3.13
N LEU A 170 -15.66 -6.03 2.48
CA LEU A 170 -14.49 -6.53 1.77
C LEU A 170 -14.12 -5.63 0.58
N LEU A 171 -15.09 -5.13 -0.19
CA LEU A 171 -14.83 -4.22 -1.31
C LEU A 171 -14.30 -2.86 -0.83
N VAL A 172 -14.85 -2.32 0.25
CA VAL A 172 -14.40 -1.07 0.88
C VAL A 172 -13.00 -1.25 1.46
N ALA A 173 -12.77 -2.31 2.24
CA ALA A 173 -11.46 -2.64 2.79
C ALA A 173 -10.43 -2.83 1.66
N GLY A 174 -10.81 -3.53 0.59
CA GLY A 174 -9.98 -3.69 -0.60
C GLY A 174 -9.62 -2.36 -1.25
N PHE A 175 -10.57 -1.42 -1.39
CA PHE A 175 -10.28 -0.09 -1.92
C PHE A 175 -9.24 0.66 -1.07
N PHE A 176 -9.44 0.71 0.25
CA PHE A 176 -8.52 1.40 1.16
C PHE A 176 -7.17 0.70 1.27
N LEU A 177 -7.14 -0.63 1.20
CA LEU A 177 -5.90 -1.40 1.16
C LEU A 177 -5.08 -1.08 -0.10
N THR A 178 -5.73 -0.96 -1.26
CA THR A 178 -5.05 -0.50 -2.48
C THR A 178 -4.52 0.91 -2.32
N LEU A 179 -5.31 1.82 -1.75
CA LEU A 179 -4.87 3.19 -1.48
C LEU A 179 -3.64 3.25 -0.59
N GLU A 180 -3.59 2.43 0.47
CA GLU A 180 -2.47 2.37 1.40
C GLU A 180 -1.20 1.87 0.69
N LEU A 181 -1.30 0.73 0.01
CA LEU A 181 -0.16 0.12 -0.69
C LEU A 181 0.35 0.99 -1.84
N ALA A 182 -0.56 1.59 -2.60
CA ALA A 182 -0.23 2.48 -3.69
C ALA A 182 0.32 3.82 -3.20
N SER A 183 0.02 4.23 -1.97
CA SER A 183 0.55 5.47 -1.41
C SER A 183 2.06 5.44 -1.26
N VAL A 184 2.67 4.27 -1.00
CA VAL A 184 4.13 4.13 -0.93
C VAL A 184 4.81 4.57 -2.23
N ALA A 185 4.36 4.08 -3.38
CA ALA A 185 4.90 4.47 -4.69
C ALA A 185 4.50 5.91 -5.09
N MET A 186 3.29 6.36 -4.74
CA MET A 186 2.84 7.73 -5.03
C MET A 186 3.55 8.79 -4.16
N GLN A 187 3.96 8.45 -2.94
CA GLN A 187 4.76 9.31 -2.06
C GLN A 187 6.12 9.61 -2.67
N ARG A 188 6.76 8.62 -3.32
CA ARG A 188 8.04 8.83 -4.04
C ARG A 188 7.93 9.77 -5.24
N ARG A 189 6.72 9.96 -5.77
CA ARG A 189 6.40 10.92 -6.84
C ARG A 189 5.89 12.26 -6.30
N ASP A 190 6.01 12.52 -5.00
CA ASP A 190 5.51 13.72 -4.31
C ASP A 190 4.02 14.02 -4.52
N ILE A 191 3.22 12.99 -4.83
CA ILE A 191 1.78 13.14 -5.05
C ILE A 191 1.11 13.31 -3.67
N PRO A 192 0.36 14.39 -3.40
CA PRO A 192 -0.27 14.60 -2.09
C PRO A 192 -1.44 13.63 -1.85
N VAL A 193 -1.69 13.23 -0.60
CA VAL A 193 -2.73 12.24 -0.23
C VAL A 193 -4.13 12.54 -0.81
N ARG A 194 -4.50 13.82 -0.91
CA ARG A 194 -5.77 14.26 -1.50
C ARG A 194 -5.88 13.87 -2.97
N GLU A 195 -4.77 13.97 -3.69
CA GLU A 195 -4.68 13.60 -5.09
C GLU A 195 -4.60 12.09 -5.28
N ARG A 196 -3.86 11.37 -4.43
CA ARG A 196 -3.86 9.89 -4.38
C ARG A 196 -5.28 9.33 -4.26
N LEU A 197 -6.05 9.87 -3.31
CA LEU A 197 -7.44 9.48 -3.10
C LEU A 197 -8.31 9.85 -4.31
N ARG A 198 -8.11 11.02 -4.93
CA ARG A 198 -8.85 11.44 -6.13
C ARG A 198 -8.57 10.51 -7.32
N MET A 199 -7.31 10.18 -7.58
CA MET A 199 -6.89 9.29 -8.67
C MET A 199 -7.53 7.90 -8.53
N LEU A 200 -7.42 7.28 -7.36
CA LEU A 200 -8.01 5.97 -7.10
C LEU A 200 -9.55 5.99 -7.08
N ARG A 201 -10.16 7.08 -6.60
CA ARG A 201 -11.62 7.27 -6.74
C ARG A 201 -12.08 7.45 -8.18
N GLY A 202 -11.22 7.93 -9.07
CA GLY A 202 -11.45 7.95 -10.52
C GLY A 202 -11.43 6.55 -11.14
N ARG A 203 -10.66 5.62 -10.56
CA ARG A 203 -10.54 4.22 -11.03
C ARG A 203 -10.90 3.19 -9.94
N LYS A 204 -12.08 3.34 -9.33
CA LYS A 204 -12.54 2.45 -8.22
C LYS A 204 -12.53 0.97 -8.59
N ALA A 205 -12.95 0.65 -9.80
CA ALA A 205 -12.98 -0.74 -10.28
C ALA A 205 -11.58 -1.36 -10.32
N LEU A 206 -10.57 -0.60 -10.76
CA LEU A 206 -9.16 -1.01 -10.73
C LEU A 206 -8.69 -1.22 -9.28
N ALA A 207 -8.97 -0.24 -8.41
CA ALA A 207 -8.55 -0.27 -7.01
C ALA A 207 -9.15 -1.47 -6.25
N VAL A 208 -10.46 -1.69 -6.39
CA VAL A 208 -11.16 -2.83 -5.77
C VAL A 208 -10.69 -4.15 -6.39
N GLY A 209 -10.44 -4.20 -7.69
CA GLY A 209 -9.94 -5.39 -8.38
C GLY A 209 -8.57 -5.84 -7.89
N PHE A 210 -7.72 -4.90 -7.50
CA PHE A 210 -6.43 -5.18 -6.86
C PHE A 210 -6.59 -5.59 -5.39
N GLY A 211 -7.31 -4.78 -4.61
CA GLY A 211 -7.28 -4.89 -3.15
C GLY A 211 -8.30 -5.85 -2.55
N ALA A 212 -9.45 -6.11 -3.17
CA ALA A 212 -10.44 -7.03 -2.61
C ALA A 212 -9.95 -8.49 -2.55
N PRO A 213 -9.31 -9.05 -3.60
CA PRO A 213 -8.69 -10.38 -3.52
C PRO A 213 -7.58 -10.42 -2.47
N LEU A 214 -6.78 -9.36 -2.37
CA LEU A 214 -5.71 -9.25 -1.38
C LEU A 214 -6.28 -9.21 0.06
N ALA A 215 -7.29 -8.39 0.31
CA ALA A 215 -7.98 -8.30 1.59
C ALA A 215 -8.59 -9.65 1.99
N LEU A 216 -9.16 -10.38 1.02
CA LEU A 216 -9.68 -11.72 1.25
C LEU A 216 -8.57 -12.70 1.65
N CYS A 217 -7.42 -12.66 0.98
CA CYS A 217 -6.26 -13.48 1.36
C CYS A 217 -5.72 -13.10 2.73
N PHE A 218 -5.76 -11.83 3.12
CA PHE A 218 -5.30 -11.36 4.43
C PHE A 218 -6.16 -11.85 5.61
N LEU A 219 -7.38 -12.37 5.34
CA LEU A 219 -8.17 -13.08 6.35
C LEU A 219 -7.54 -14.42 6.76
N VAL A 220 -6.69 -15.00 5.92
CA VAL A 220 -5.96 -16.22 6.23
C VAL A 220 -4.73 -15.86 7.07
N PRO A 221 -4.57 -16.43 8.28
CA PRO A 221 -3.37 -16.19 9.09
C PRO A 221 -2.10 -16.50 8.30
N LEU A 222 -1.03 -15.75 8.55
CA LEU A 222 0.27 -15.81 7.86
C LEU A 222 0.27 -15.43 6.37
N ALA A 223 -0.86 -15.55 5.66
CA ALA A 223 -0.95 -15.18 4.26
C ALA A 223 -0.66 -13.69 4.06
N ALA A 224 -1.10 -12.83 4.98
CA ALA A 224 -0.78 -11.39 4.93
C ALA A 224 0.73 -11.13 4.88
N VAL A 225 1.50 -11.81 5.74
CA VAL A 225 2.95 -11.65 5.84
C VAL A 225 3.65 -12.14 4.57
N LEU A 226 3.20 -13.26 3.99
CA LEU A 226 3.78 -13.83 2.76
C LEU A 226 3.40 -13.05 1.49
N LEU A 227 2.19 -12.51 1.44
CA LEU A 227 1.68 -11.82 0.26
C LEU A 227 2.09 -10.34 0.23
N MET A 228 2.41 -9.73 1.37
CA MET A 228 2.71 -8.31 1.47
C MET A 228 3.83 -7.85 0.53
N PRO A 229 5.00 -8.53 0.43
CA PRO A 229 6.06 -8.09 -0.50
C PRO A 229 5.58 -8.06 -1.97
N GLY A 230 4.83 -9.07 -2.39
CA GLY A 230 4.25 -9.11 -3.74
C GLY A 230 3.10 -8.11 -3.93
N ALA A 231 2.40 -7.75 -2.86
CA ALA A 231 1.36 -6.71 -2.88
C ALA A 231 1.96 -5.32 -3.07
N VAL A 232 3.05 -5.01 -2.34
CA VAL A 232 3.81 -3.77 -2.52
C VAL A 232 4.33 -3.66 -3.96
N ALA A 233 4.94 -4.74 -4.48
CA ALA A 233 5.40 -4.78 -5.87
C ALA A 233 4.25 -4.58 -6.88
N GLY A 234 3.11 -5.24 -6.65
CA GLY A 234 1.92 -5.09 -7.50
C GLY A 234 1.33 -3.67 -7.47
N ALA A 235 1.34 -3.03 -6.31
CA ALA A 235 0.88 -1.65 -6.13
C ALA A 235 1.80 -0.65 -6.84
N ALA A 236 3.12 -0.84 -6.79
CA ALA A 236 4.07 -0.03 -7.54
C ALA A 236 3.83 -0.12 -9.06
N LEU A 237 3.62 -1.34 -9.59
CA LEU A 237 3.27 -1.55 -11.00
C LEU A 237 1.93 -0.89 -11.38
N LEU A 238 0.95 -0.90 -10.48
CA LEU A 238 -0.35 -0.25 -10.68
C LEU A 238 -0.20 1.28 -10.72
N VAL A 239 0.58 1.86 -9.79
CA VAL A 239 0.82 3.31 -9.73
C VAL A 239 1.54 3.81 -10.97
N ARG A 240 2.54 3.06 -11.45
CA ARG A 240 3.23 3.36 -12.69
C ARG A 240 2.26 3.54 -13.86
N ASP A 241 1.34 2.58 -14.06
CA ASP A 241 0.34 2.68 -15.14
C ASP A 241 -0.64 3.85 -14.94
N LEU A 242 -0.98 4.17 -13.69
CA LEU A 242 -1.85 5.32 -13.39
C LEU A 242 -1.20 6.68 -13.64
N THR A 243 0.12 6.76 -13.51
CA THR A 243 0.89 8.02 -13.57
C THR A 243 1.56 8.24 -14.92
N ASP A 244 1.88 7.16 -15.64
CA ASP A 244 2.49 7.21 -16.96
C ASP A 244 1.46 7.16 -18.11
N ALA A 245 0.16 6.99 -17.80
CA ALA A 245 -0.91 7.12 -18.78
C ALA A 245 -0.98 8.57 -19.31
N PRO A 246 -1.02 8.81 -20.64
CA PRO A 246 -1.25 10.14 -21.18
C PRO A 246 -2.55 10.70 -20.58
N ALA A 247 -2.52 11.96 -20.16
CA ALA A 247 -3.69 12.67 -19.68
C ALA A 247 -4.70 12.88 -20.82
N ASP A 248 -5.38 11.81 -21.23
CA ASP A 248 -6.51 11.87 -22.16
C ASP A 248 -7.67 12.55 -21.42
N GLY A 249 -7.76 13.87 -21.55
CA GLY A 249 -8.98 14.60 -21.20
C GLY A 249 -8.85 15.94 -20.48
N GLN A 250 -7.67 16.54 -20.37
CA GLN A 250 -7.61 17.97 -20.04
C GLN A 250 -7.56 18.76 -21.36
N PRO A 251 -8.63 19.48 -21.77
CA PRO A 251 -8.50 20.43 -22.86
C PRO A 251 -7.44 21.42 -22.44
N ALA A 252 -6.38 21.55 -23.25
CA ALA A 252 -5.38 22.59 -23.09
C ALA A 252 -6.11 23.93 -22.93
N ALA A 253 -6.10 24.46 -21.71
CA ALA A 253 -6.60 25.78 -21.44
C ALA A 253 -5.61 26.77 -22.05
N GLY A 254 -6.03 27.43 -23.14
CA GLY A 254 -5.44 28.69 -23.56
C GLY A 254 -4.65 28.66 -24.87
N GLU A 255 -5.30 28.36 -25.99
CA GLU A 255 -4.96 29.04 -27.24
C GLU A 255 -6.12 29.99 -27.59
N PRO A 256 -5.90 31.32 -27.58
CA PRO A 256 -6.93 32.26 -28.00
C PRO A 256 -7.13 32.12 -29.51
N ARG A 257 -8.27 31.53 -29.92
CA ARG A 257 -8.75 31.64 -31.30
C ARG A 257 -9.09 33.11 -31.59
N GLY A 258 -8.24 33.76 -32.38
CA GLY A 258 -8.58 35.04 -33.00
C GLY A 258 -9.78 34.87 -33.95
N PRO A 259 -10.71 35.82 -34.01
CA PRO A 259 -11.84 35.74 -34.92
C PRO A 259 -11.39 36.25 -36.30
N HIS A 260 -11.61 35.49 -37.37
CA HIS A 260 -12.11 35.96 -38.67
C HIS A 260 -12.26 34.75 -39.61
N GLY A 261 -13.49 34.56 -40.09
CA GLY A 261 -13.87 33.46 -40.97
C GLY A 261 -13.84 33.79 -42.46
N SER A 262 -13.70 32.72 -43.24
CA SER A 262 -14.31 32.43 -44.55
C SER A 262 -14.17 33.41 -45.74
N GLN A 263 -13.43 32.98 -46.77
CA GLN A 263 -13.73 33.03 -48.23
C GLN A 263 -12.44 32.66 -48.98
N GLY A 264 -12.35 31.83 -50.01
CA GLY A 264 -13.28 31.00 -50.77
C GLY A 264 -12.47 30.32 -51.91
N MET A 265 -12.77 29.04 -52.15
CA MET A 265 -12.92 28.41 -53.48
C MET A 265 -12.27 29.14 -54.68
N TRP A 266 -11.25 28.56 -55.32
CA TRP A 266 -11.05 28.46 -56.79
C TRP A 266 -9.93 27.47 -57.13
N ALA A 267 -10.19 26.56 -58.08
CA ALA A 267 -9.25 25.57 -58.60
C ALA A 267 -9.02 25.76 -60.13
N LYS A 268 -7.73 25.83 -60.53
CA LYS A 268 -7.09 25.54 -61.87
C LYS A 268 -7.63 26.28 -63.14
N PRO A 269 -6.97 26.27 -64.35
CA PRO A 269 -5.92 25.37 -64.89
C PRO A 269 -4.78 26.01 -65.76
N ASP A 270 -3.95 25.13 -66.33
CA ASP A 270 -2.85 25.32 -67.30
C ASP A 270 -3.23 26.00 -68.64
N HIS A 271 -2.29 26.72 -69.26
CA HIS A 271 -2.36 27.17 -70.67
C HIS A 271 -1.10 26.78 -71.48
N ARG A 272 -1.34 26.34 -72.72
CA ARG A 272 -0.41 25.78 -73.72
C ARG A 272 0.21 26.81 -74.68
N SER A 273 1.28 26.33 -75.36
CA SER A 273 1.63 26.40 -76.80
C SER A 273 2.35 27.61 -77.46
N GLY A 274 3.59 27.34 -77.94
CA GLY A 274 4.13 27.51 -79.33
C GLY A 274 4.30 28.93 -79.92
N PRO A 275 5.21 29.18 -80.91
CA PRO A 275 5.52 28.30 -82.06
C PRO A 275 7.03 28.23 -82.50
N THR A 276 7.24 27.72 -83.72
CA THR A 276 8.38 27.06 -84.38
C THR A 276 9.41 27.91 -85.17
N GLY A 277 10.72 27.53 -85.10
CA GLY A 277 11.75 27.49 -86.18
C GLY A 277 12.38 28.80 -86.74
N PRO A 278 13.48 28.77 -87.55
CA PRO A 278 14.26 27.60 -88.04
C PRO A 278 15.83 27.80 -88.15
N THR A 279 16.49 26.76 -88.72
CA THR A 279 17.79 26.69 -89.47
C THR A 279 19.18 26.80 -88.77
N GLY A 280 20.03 25.77 -88.97
CA GLY A 280 21.51 25.80 -88.81
C GLY A 280 22.20 26.41 -90.06
N PRO A 281 23.41 25.96 -90.52
CA PRO A 281 24.47 25.14 -89.92
C PRO A 281 25.88 25.83 -89.96
N ALA A 282 26.86 25.27 -89.22
CA ALA A 282 28.28 25.13 -89.58
C ALA A 282 29.06 24.55 -88.40
#